data_AF-A0A2N5GEW7-F1
#
_entry.id   AF-A0A2N5GEW7-F1
#
_cell.length_a   1.000
_cell.length_b   1.000
_cell.length_c   1.000
_cell.angle_alpha   90.00
_cell.angle_beta   90.00
_cell.angle_gamma   90.00
#
_symmetry.space_group_name_H-M   'P 1'
#
loop_
_entity.id
_entity.type
_entity.pdbx_description
1 polymer ?
#
loop_
_entity_poly.entity_id
_entity_poly.type
_entity_poly.pdbx_seq_one_letter_code
_entity_poly.pdbx_strand_id
1 'polypeptide(L)'
;MNRQKGSGTRFSLDYFLSLAGIEPAAVNGYDHEEWTHLAAASYISNGLADAAFGIRSAAEQLNLDFIPIRSEPFDLVFRWKPENTLLLEQLIDIIQSQDFKNTVTNLSGYDVSELGKIIYQFKNEGE
;
A
#
# COMPACT_ATOMS: atom_id res chain seq x y z
N MET A 1 2.27 -1.35 -18.11
CA MET A 1 2.71 -0.12 -17.41
C MET A 1 3.11 -0.48 -15.99
N ASN A 2 4.24 0.02 -15.47
CA ASN A 2 4.76 -0.36 -14.16
C ASN A 2 4.92 0.84 -13.23
N ARG A 3 5.10 0.57 -11.93
CA ARG A 3 5.51 1.61 -10.97
C ARG A 3 7.02 1.84 -11.06
N GLN A 4 7.47 3.01 -10.65
CA GLN A 4 8.88 3.38 -10.68
C GLN A 4 9.78 2.38 -9.93
N LYS A 5 11.00 2.18 -10.44
CA LYS A 5 12.07 1.43 -9.75
C LYS A 5 12.24 1.92 -8.30
N GLY A 6 12.41 0.96 -7.38
CA GLY A 6 12.52 1.22 -5.94
C GLY A 6 11.19 1.40 -5.19
N SER A 7 10.04 1.44 -5.88
CA SER A 7 8.74 1.35 -5.21
C SER A 7 8.49 -0.06 -4.66
N GLY A 8 7.76 -0.17 -3.55
CA GLY A 8 7.36 -1.47 -2.98
C GLY A 8 6.57 -2.31 -4.00
N THR A 9 5.70 -1.69 -4.79
CA THR A 9 4.94 -2.35 -5.84
C THR A 9 5.82 -2.90 -6.96
N ARG A 10 6.88 -2.17 -7.36
CA ARG A 10 7.85 -2.69 -8.33
C ARG A 10 8.64 -3.86 -7.74
N PHE A 11 9.07 -3.75 -6.48
CA PHE A 11 9.72 -4.86 -5.78
C PHE A 11 8.83 -6.11 -5.73
N SER A 12 7.53 -5.96 -5.43
CA SER A 12 6.57 -7.06 -5.44
C SER A 12 6.42 -7.69 -6.83
N LEU A 13 6.31 -6.88 -7.90
CA LEU A 13 6.26 -7.41 -9.28
C LEU A 13 7.50 -8.23 -9.61
N ASP A 14 8.69 -7.68 -9.37
CA ASP A 14 9.97 -8.32 -9.70
C ASP A 14 10.14 -9.63 -8.90
N TYR A 15 9.70 -9.64 -7.64
CA TYR A 15 9.64 -10.83 -6.81
C TYR A 15 8.72 -11.92 -7.42
N PHE A 16 7.51 -11.56 -7.86
CA PHE A 16 6.59 -12.53 -8.47
C PHE A 16 7.10 -13.06 -9.81
N LEU A 17 7.73 -12.21 -10.64
CA LEU A 17 8.37 -12.64 -11.89
C LEU A 17 9.50 -13.63 -11.60
N SER A 18 10.34 -13.34 -10.60
CA SER A 18 11.41 -14.23 -10.16
C SER A 18 10.89 -15.58 -9.69
N LEU A 19 9.83 -15.62 -8.87
CA LEU A 19 9.21 -16.87 -8.43
C LEU A 19 8.65 -17.69 -9.60
N ALA A 20 8.16 -17.03 -10.64
CA ALA A 20 7.65 -17.68 -11.84
C ALA A 20 8.74 -18.08 -12.85
N GLY A 21 10.00 -17.74 -12.60
CA GLY A 21 11.09 -17.94 -13.56
C GLY A 21 10.93 -17.12 -14.84
N ILE A 22 10.20 -16.00 -14.77
CA ILE A 22 9.96 -15.11 -15.91
C ILE A 22 11.01 -14.00 -15.87
N GLU A 23 11.82 -13.93 -16.92
CA GLU A 23 12.76 -12.84 -17.10
C GLU A 23 11.99 -11.52 -17.31
N PRO A 24 12.34 -10.43 -16.60
CA PRO A 24 11.60 -9.18 -16.76
C PRO A 24 11.61 -8.61 -18.18
N ALA A 25 12.68 -8.87 -18.94
CA ALA A 25 12.78 -8.50 -20.35
C ALA A 25 11.75 -9.21 -21.25
N ALA A 26 11.14 -10.31 -20.79
CA ALA A 26 10.06 -11.00 -21.49
C ALA A 26 8.70 -10.31 -21.27
N VAL A 27 8.58 -9.38 -20.32
CA VAL A 27 7.35 -8.64 -20.06
C VAL A 27 7.28 -7.41 -20.97
N ASN A 28 6.27 -7.35 -21.82
CA ASN A 28 6.08 -6.21 -22.71
C ASN A 28 5.87 -4.91 -21.91
N GLY A 29 6.64 -3.86 -22.23
CA GLY A 29 6.59 -2.58 -21.54
C GLY A 29 7.11 -2.64 -20.10
N TYR A 30 7.97 -3.61 -19.76
CA TYR A 30 8.56 -3.72 -18.41
C TYR A 30 9.24 -2.42 -17.93
N ASP A 31 9.97 -1.75 -18.82
CA ASP A 31 10.63 -0.48 -18.52
C ASP A 31 9.74 0.76 -18.68
N HIS A 32 8.45 0.60 -19.04
CA HIS A 32 7.49 1.70 -19.01
C HIS A 32 7.03 1.91 -17.58
N GLU A 33 7.40 3.04 -16.99
CA GLU A 33 7.22 3.33 -15.57
C GLU A 33 6.40 4.60 -15.35
N GLU A 34 5.64 4.60 -14.26
CA GLU A 34 4.88 5.73 -13.76
C GLU A 34 5.13 5.96 -12.27
N TRP A 35 4.98 7.21 -11.81
CA TRP A 35 5.38 7.65 -10.47
C TRP A 35 4.30 7.56 -9.41
N THR A 36 3.03 7.52 -9.82
CA THR A 36 1.90 7.29 -8.90
C THR A 36 1.04 6.11 -9.34
N HIS A 37 0.30 5.51 -8.40
CA HIS A 37 -0.67 4.47 -8.72
C HIS A 37 -1.76 4.97 -9.67
N LEU A 38 -2.23 6.20 -9.44
CA LEU A 38 -3.27 6.80 -10.27
C LEU A 38 -2.76 7.11 -11.69
N ALA A 39 -1.52 7.55 -11.85
CA ALA A 39 -0.91 7.75 -13.17
C ALA A 39 -0.79 6.42 -13.93
N ALA A 40 -0.30 5.36 -13.28
CA ALA A 40 -0.23 4.03 -13.90
C ALA A 40 -1.61 3.50 -14.32
N ALA A 41 -2.63 3.69 -13.47
CA ALA A 41 -4.01 3.30 -13.76
C ALA A 41 -4.62 4.13 -14.91
N SER A 42 -4.28 5.43 -15.00
CA SER A 42 -4.73 6.31 -16.09
C SER A 42 -4.32 5.81 -17.47
N TYR A 43 -3.13 5.21 -17.61
CA TYR A 43 -2.72 4.61 -18.89
C TYR A 43 -3.66 3.48 -19.33
N ILE A 44 -4.18 2.69 -18.39
CA ILE A 44 -5.13 1.62 -18.70
C ILE A 44 -6.48 2.22 -19.08
N SER A 45 -6.98 3.17 -18.28
CA SER A 45 -8.24 3.86 -18.55
C SER A 45 -8.28 4.59 -19.89
N ASN A 46 -7.12 5.05 -20.38
CA ASN A 46 -7.00 5.72 -21.68
C ASN A 46 -6.66 4.75 -22.84
N GLY A 47 -6.58 3.44 -22.60
CA GLY A 47 -6.25 2.44 -23.62
C GLY A 47 -4.80 2.51 -24.11
N LEU A 48 -3.89 3.10 -23.32
CA LEU A 48 -2.47 3.24 -23.64
C LEU A 48 -1.62 2.05 -23.14
N ALA A 49 -2.19 1.19 -22.29
CA ALA A 49 -1.61 -0.07 -21.87
C ALA A 49 -2.71 -1.05 -21.45
N ASP A 50 -2.44 -2.36 -21.53
CA ASP A 50 -3.42 -3.40 -21.23
C ASP A 50 -3.51 -3.73 -19.74
N ALA A 51 -2.39 -3.63 -19.01
CA ALA A 51 -2.32 -3.92 -17.59
C ALA A 51 -1.26 -3.08 -16.85
N ALA A 52 -1.51 -2.88 -15.55
CA ALA A 52 -0.56 -2.29 -14.62
C ALA A 52 -0.58 -3.01 -13.28
N PHE A 53 0.61 -3.18 -12.68
CA PHE A 53 0.73 -3.67 -11.31
C PHE A 53 0.52 -2.50 -10.33
N GLY A 54 -0.50 -2.58 -9.48
CA GLY A 54 -0.95 -1.45 -8.67
C GLY A 54 -1.88 -1.83 -7.52
N ILE A 55 -2.41 -0.81 -6.85
CA ILE A 55 -3.32 -0.98 -5.70
C ILE A 55 -4.77 -0.87 -6.13
N ARG A 56 -5.65 -1.55 -5.38
CA ARG A 56 -7.08 -1.61 -5.65
C ARG A 56 -7.77 -0.25 -5.67
N SER A 57 -7.42 0.63 -4.72
CA SER A 57 -8.03 1.96 -4.61
C SER A 57 -7.86 2.82 -5.87
N ALA A 58 -6.70 2.72 -6.54
CA ALA A 58 -6.45 3.46 -7.79
C ALA A 58 -7.23 2.89 -8.98
N ALA A 59 -7.40 1.57 -9.05
CA ALA A 59 -8.23 0.93 -10.08
C ALA A 59 -9.70 1.32 -9.92
N GLU A 60 -10.24 1.25 -8.69
CA GLU A 60 -11.62 1.61 -8.39
C GLU A 60 -11.90 3.09 -8.67
N GLN A 61 -10.96 4.00 -8.36
CA GLN A 61 -11.10 5.43 -8.65
C GLN A 61 -11.27 5.73 -10.15
N LEU A 62 -10.74 4.88 -11.03
CA LEU A 62 -10.86 5.00 -12.49
C LEU A 62 -11.82 3.98 -13.11
N ASN A 63 -12.64 3.30 -12.30
CA ASN A 63 -13.59 2.26 -12.73
C ASN A 63 -12.94 1.15 -13.56
N LEU A 64 -11.73 0.74 -13.19
CA LEU A 64 -11.01 -0.35 -13.83
C LEU A 64 -11.24 -1.67 -13.08
N ASP A 65 -11.22 -2.77 -13.82
CA ASP A 65 -11.16 -4.10 -13.23
C ASP A 65 -9.88 -4.28 -12.41
N PHE A 66 -9.98 -4.99 -11.29
CA PHE A 66 -8.86 -5.27 -10.40
C PHE A 66 -8.74 -6.76 -10.10
N ILE A 67 -7.57 -7.32 -10.38
CA ILE A 67 -7.24 -8.73 -10.08
C ILE A 67 -6.39 -8.75 -8.79
N PRO A 68 -6.92 -9.24 -7.66
CA PRO A 68 -6.17 -9.29 -6.40
C PRO A 68 -5.08 -10.36 -6.44
N ILE A 69 -3.83 -9.96 -6.18
CA ILE A 69 -2.66 -10.87 -6.12
C ILE A 69 -2.20 -11.09 -4.68
N ARG A 70 -2.16 -10.03 -3.87
CA ARG A 70 -1.68 -10.05 -2.49
C ARG A 70 -2.25 -8.88 -1.69
N SER A 71 -2.49 -9.10 -0.40
CA SER A 71 -2.70 -8.04 0.57
C SER A 71 -1.37 -7.64 1.22
N GLU A 72 -1.11 -6.34 1.29
CA GLU A 72 0.08 -5.77 1.94
C GLU A 72 -0.36 -5.02 3.21
N PRO A 73 0.10 -5.43 4.40
CA PRO A 73 -0.13 -4.68 5.63
C PRO A 73 0.46 -3.28 5.55
N PHE A 74 -0.25 -2.30 6.10
CA PHE A 74 0.21 -0.93 6.19
C PHE A 74 0.32 -0.50 7.65
N ASP A 75 1.54 -0.55 8.18
CA ASP A 75 1.81 -0.31 9.59
C ASP A 75 2.34 1.11 9.83
N LEU A 76 1.93 1.72 10.94
CA LEU A 76 2.52 2.95 11.43
C LEU A 76 3.64 2.63 12.43
N VAL A 77 4.84 3.13 12.15
CA VAL A 77 6.02 2.93 12.99
C VAL A 77 6.41 4.23 13.66
N PHE A 78 6.41 4.24 14.99
CA PHE A 78 6.77 5.41 15.79
C PHE A 78 8.02 5.14 16.61
N ARG A 79 8.91 6.14 16.68
CA ARG A 79 9.95 6.18 17.70
C ARG A 79 9.36 6.79 18.97
N TRP A 80 9.12 5.94 19.97
CA TRP A 80 8.58 6.37 21.25
C TRP A 80 9.64 7.10 22.08
N LYS A 81 9.33 8.30 22.56
CA LYS A 81 10.21 9.10 23.40
C LYS A 81 9.42 9.85 24.49
N PRO A 82 10.05 10.25 25.61
CA PRO A 82 9.36 10.99 26.66
C PRO A 82 8.66 12.26 26.13
N GLU A 83 9.30 13.00 25.22
CA GLU A 83 8.76 14.27 24.70
C GLU A 83 7.54 14.12 23.78
N ASN A 84 7.29 12.93 23.22
CA ASN A 84 6.16 12.68 22.30
C ASN A 84 5.14 11.68 22.84
N THR A 85 5.33 11.19 24.06
CA THR A 85 4.47 10.14 24.66
C THR A 85 3.01 10.56 24.66
N LEU A 86 2.68 11.74 25.19
CA LEU A 86 1.30 12.24 25.25
C LEU A 86 0.66 12.35 23.85
N LEU A 87 1.42 12.82 22.85
CA LEU A 87 0.91 12.99 21.48
C LEU A 87 0.67 11.63 20.81
N LEU A 88 1.56 10.66 21.03
CA LEU A 88 1.42 9.32 20.46
C LEU A 88 0.27 8.55 21.12
N GLU A 89 0.08 8.68 22.43
CA GLU A 89 -1.08 8.12 23.14
C GLU A 89 -2.39 8.67 22.56
N GLN A 90 -2.51 10.00 22.43
CA GLN A 90 -3.69 10.64 21.82
C GLN A 90 -3.92 10.20 20.38
N LEU A 91 -2.87 10.05 19.58
CA LEU A 91 -2.98 9.56 18.20
C LEU A 91 -3.52 8.13 18.16
N ILE A 92 -3.01 7.26 19.04
CA ILE A 92 -3.48 5.87 19.15
C ILE A 92 -4.95 5.84 19.56
N ASP A 93 -5.33 6.64 20.56
CA ASP A 93 -6.72 6.77 21.01
C ASP A 93 -7.65 7.19 19.86
N ILE A 94 -7.23 8.17 19.05
CA ILE A 94 -7.99 8.61 17.87
C ILE A 94 -8.13 7.48 16.86
N ILE A 95 -7.03 6.81 16.48
CA ILE A 95 -7.04 5.73 15.49
C ILE A 95 -7.91 4.55 15.96
N GLN A 96 -7.92 4.27 17.25
CA GLN A 96 -8.70 3.18 17.84
C GLN A 96 -10.17 3.55 18.09
N SER A 97 -10.51 4.84 18.07
CA SER A 97 -11.87 5.34 18.31
C SER A 97 -12.87 4.80 17.28
N GLN A 98 -14.11 4.58 17.72
CA GLN A 98 -15.17 4.11 16.84
C GLN A 98 -15.52 5.15 15.77
N ASP A 99 -15.49 6.44 16.12
CA ASP A 99 -15.76 7.52 15.17
C ASP A 99 -14.74 7.53 14.03
N PHE A 100 -13.45 7.41 14.36
CA PHE A 100 -12.42 7.33 13.32
C PHE A 100 -12.60 6.07 12.47
N LYS A 101 -12.77 4.90 13.09
CA LYS A 101 -13.04 3.63 12.37
C LYS A 101 -14.22 3.76 11.40
N ASN A 102 -15.32 4.38 11.82
CA ASN A 102 -16.50 4.59 10.98
C ASN A 102 -16.19 5.49 9.78
N THR A 103 -15.33 6.51 9.94
CA THR A 103 -14.95 7.39 8.83
C THR A 103 -14.07 6.69 7.78
N VAL A 104 -13.20 5.77 8.20
CA VAL A 104 -12.28 5.07 7.29
C VAL A 104 -12.81 3.75 6.75
N THR A 105 -13.88 3.19 7.33
CA THR A 105 -14.50 1.93 6.86
C THR A 105 -15.00 2.01 5.41
N ASN A 106 -15.33 3.21 4.93
CA ASN A 106 -15.81 3.43 3.57
C ASN A 106 -14.68 3.71 2.55
N LEU A 107 -13.41 3.59 2.96
CA LEU A 107 -12.28 3.77 2.03
C LEU A 107 -12.15 2.55 1.13
N SER A 108 -12.54 2.74 -0.13
CA SER A 108 -12.43 1.72 -1.16
C SER A 108 -10.99 1.23 -1.32
N GLY A 109 -10.84 -0.09 -1.41
CA GLY A 109 -9.53 -0.73 -1.58
C GLY A 109 -8.71 -0.91 -0.29
N TYR A 110 -9.23 -0.55 0.89
CA TYR A 110 -8.57 -0.78 2.19
C TYR A 110 -9.35 -1.78 3.05
N ASP A 111 -8.60 -2.62 3.77
CA ASP A 111 -9.12 -3.46 4.85
C ASP A 111 -8.71 -2.84 6.19
N VAL A 112 -9.69 -2.46 7.00
CA VAL A 112 -9.49 -1.77 8.28
C VAL A 112 -9.74 -2.69 9.49
N SER A 113 -9.88 -4.00 9.27
CA SER A 113 -10.14 -4.98 10.34
C SER A 113 -9.08 -4.97 11.46
N GLU A 114 -7.83 -4.65 11.12
CA GLU A 114 -6.69 -4.60 12.05
C GLU A 114 -6.34 -3.14 12.46
N LEU A 115 -7.15 -2.15 12.09
CA LEU A 115 -6.85 -0.73 12.32
C LEU A 115 -6.63 -0.42 13.81
N GLY A 116 -5.48 0.19 14.10
CA GLY A 116 -5.10 0.62 15.44
C GLY A 116 -4.58 -0.51 16.33
N LYS A 117 -4.46 -1.74 15.82
CA LYS A 117 -3.85 -2.84 16.56
C LYS A 117 -2.36 -2.58 16.77
N ILE A 118 -1.92 -2.61 18.02
CA ILE A 118 -0.49 -2.56 18.36
C ILE A 118 0.09 -3.97 18.18
N ILE A 119 0.80 -4.20 17.08
CA ILE A 119 1.38 -5.50 16.76
C ILE A 119 2.80 -5.71 17.33
N TYR A 120 3.46 -4.61 17.70
CA TYR A 120 4.81 -4.64 18.28
C TYR A 120 5.03 -3.42 19.18
N GLN A 121 5.54 -3.64 20.38
CA GLN A 121 5.99 -2.57 21.28
C GLN A 121 7.30 -3.01 21.93
N PHE A 122 8.36 -2.23 21.70
CA PHE A 122 9.63 -2.43 22.39
C PHE A 122 9.68 -1.53 23.61
N LYS A 123 9.72 -2.12 24.80
CA LYS A 123 9.99 -1.40 26.05
C LYS A 123 11.44 -1.70 26.43
N ASN A 124 12.28 -0.67 26.50
CA ASN A 124 13.56 -0.81 27.19
C ASN A 124 13.24 -0.95 28.69
N GLU A 125 13.37 -2.16 29.23
CA GLU A 125 13.44 -2.34 30.68
C GLU A 125 14.79 -1.80 31.14
N GLY A 126 14.83 -0.54 31.58
CA GLY A 126 16.04 0.06 32.14
C GLY A 126 16.12 1.58 32.00
N GLU A 127 15.35 2.29 32.81
CA GLU A 127 15.76 3.49 33.58
C GLU A 127 14.77 3.69 34.74
#